data_AF-A0AAD0PQX6-F1
#
_entry.id   AF-A0AAD0PQX6-F1
#
_cell.length_a   1.000
_cell.length_b   1.000
_cell.length_c   1.000
_cell.angle_alpha   90.00
_cell.angle_beta   90.00
_cell.angle_gamma   90.00
#
_symmetry.space_group_name_H-M   'P 1'
#
loop_
_entity.id
_entity.type
_entity.pdbx_description
1 polymer ?
#
loop_
_entity_poly.entity_id
_entity_poly.type
_entity_poly.pdbx_seq_one_letter_code
_entity_poly.pdbx_strand_id
1 'polypeptide(L)'
;MQNTNIIAAEQTPNTISASNAVFNVQALGQLTAFAELMAQSAVTVPKHLAGKPADCMAIVMQAMQWGMNPYAVAQKTHLVNGVLGYEAQLVNAVISSSSAIVGRFHYEYGGDWEKIAGKKDGRDELGLFVRVGAVLRGETDITWGENIYLADITTRNSPLWKTAPKQQIAYLAVKYWARLYCPEVILGVYSPDEVELRTEKEINPAPAQRVSLADIKGDTVTATHSAQESAANIDALADEFRDRIEKAETLDEATSVGNEINDSKAALGTTLFTELKNKATRRYHLVKHHNAVDAAINSLPQPGEPGATERFAEAERLLATAKRHLSEELHDKFSITLADMKPEYVA
;
A
#
# COMPACT_ATOMS: atom_id res chain seq x y z
N MET A 1 54.40 -16.63 52.50
CA MET A 1 53.79 -15.70 51.51
C MET A 1 52.42 -16.24 51.17
N GLN A 2 51.37 -15.58 51.66
CA GLN A 2 49.99 -15.92 51.34
C GLN A 2 49.67 -15.32 49.97
N ASN A 3 49.33 -16.16 48.99
CA ASN A 3 48.83 -15.70 47.71
C ASN A 3 47.30 -15.61 47.78
N THR A 4 46.80 -14.40 47.97
CA THR A 4 45.38 -14.06 47.89
C THR A 4 44.95 -14.09 46.44
N ASN A 5 44.19 -15.12 46.04
CA ASN A 5 43.48 -15.13 44.76
C ASN A 5 42.33 -14.10 44.84
N ILE A 6 42.48 -13.01 44.09
CA ILE A 6 41.40 -12.06 43.82
C ILE A 6 40.47 -12.73 42.81
N ILE A 7 39.32 -13.23 43.27
CA ILE A 7 38.23 -13.66 42.39
C ILE A 7 37.59 -12.37 41.86
N ALA A 8 37.92 -12.00 40.63
CA ALA A 8 37.19 -10.99 39.88
C ALA A 8 35.78 -11.57 39.64
N ALA A 9 34.77 -10.97 40.29
CA ALA A 9 33.39 -11.23 39.95
C ALA A 9 33.17 -10.74 38.51
N GLU A 10 33.00 -11.67 37.56
CA GLU A 10 32.45 -11.36 36.24
C GLU A 10 31.06 -10.77 36.45
N GLN A 11 30.95 -9.45 36.33
CA GLN A 11 29.66 -8.78 36.20
C GLN A 11 29.07 -9.20 34.86
N THR A 12 28.19 -10.19 34.88
CA THR A 12 27.28 -10.47 33.77
C THR A 12 26.56 -9.17 33.39
N PRO A 13 26.57 -8.74 32.12
CA PRO A 13 25.87 -7.52 31.74
C PRO A 13 24.40 -7.66 32.10
N ASN A 14 23.91 -6.76 32.95
CA ASN A 14 22.50 -6.68 33.33
C ASN A 14 21.67 -6.49 32.06
N THR A 15 21.12 -7.57 31.53
CA THR A 15 20.15 -7.54 30.45
C THR A 15 18.85 -7.02 31.05
N ILE A 16 18.65 -5.70 30.96
CA ILE A 16 17.40 -5.06 31.36
C ILE A 16 16.30 -5.64 30.45
N SER A 17 15.50 -6.55 31.00
CA SER A 17 14.33 -7.08 30.31
C SER A 17 13.31 -5.96 30.12
N ALA A 18 12.69 -5.84 28.95
CA ALA A 18 11.70 -4.80 28.63
C ALA A 18 10.61 -4.70 29.71
N SER A 19 10.13 -5.84 30.21
CA SER A 19 9.15 -5.92 31.29
C SER A 19 9.66 -5.25 32.59
N ASN A 20 10.92 -5.44 32.97
CA ASN A 20 11.49 -4.83 34.18
C ASN A 20 11.81 -3.33 33.99
N ALA A 21 12.04 -2.90 32.76
CA ALA A 21 12.32 -1.50 32.44
C ALA A 21 11.07 -0.62 32.54
N VAL A 22 9.92 -1.11 32.05
CA VAL A 22 8.66 -0.35 32.02
C VAL A 22 8.11 -0.09 33.43
N PHE A 23 8.28 -1.03 34.36
CA PHE A 23 7.83 -0.89 35.75
C PHE A 23 8.85 -0.22 36.68
N ASN A 24 10.02 0.16 36.17
CA ASN A 24 11.04 0.89 36.92
C ASN A 24 11.15 2.33 36.40
N VAL A 25 10.71 3.29 37.22
CA VAL A 25 10.69 4.72 36.87
C VAL A 25 12.07 5.24 36.44
N GLN A 26 13.16 4.74 37.04
CA GLN A 26 14.51 5.13 36.67
C GLN A 26 14.92 4.58 35.30
N ALA A 27 14.56 3.33 35.01
CA ALA A 27 14.80 2.74 33.70
C ALA A 27 13.96 3.43 32.61
N LEU A 28 12.70 3.77 32.91
CA LEU A 28 11.85 4.52 32.00
C LEU A 28 12.45 5.88 31.63
N GLY A 29 13.02 6.62 32.59
CA GLY A 29 13.72 7.88 32.32
C GLY A 29 14.92 7.71 31.38
N GLN A 30 15.71 6.65 31.54
CA GLN A 30 16.82 6.33 30.65
C GLN A 30 16.35 5.96 29.24
N LEU A 31 15.25 5.21 29.13
CA LEU A 31 14.66 4.85 27.85
C LEU A 31 14.12 6.08 27.11
N THR A 32 13.49 7.03 27.83
CA THR A 32 13.02 8.29 27.24
C THR A 32 14.19 9.09 26.68
N ALA A 33 15.28 9.24 27.44
CA ALA A 33 16.48 9.94 26.96
C ALA A 33 17.10 9.25 25.73
N PHE A 34 17.13 7.91 25.71
CA PHE A 34 17.61 7.17 24.55
C PHE A 34 16.71 7.35 23.32
N ALA A 35 15.40 7.37 23.50
CA ALA A 35 14.43 7.61 22.43
C ALA A 35 14.52 9.03 21.85
N GLU A 36 14.75 10.04 22.70
CA GLU A 36 15.03 11.41 22.26
C GLU A 36 16.32 11.49 21.43
N LEU A 37 17.40 10.85 21.90
CA LEU A 37 18.65 10.76 21.15
C LEU A 37 18.44 10.06 19.80
N MET A 38 17.66 8.97 19.79
CA MET A 38 17.33 8.25 18.58
C MET A 38 16.56 9.14 17.58
N ALA A 39 15.58 9.92 18.06
CA ALA A 39 14.82 10.85 17.22
C ALA A 39 15.67 11.97 16.61
N GLN A 40 16.81 12.33 17.23
CA GLN A 40 17.74 13.32 16.67
C GLN A 40 18.59 12.75 15.52
N SER A 41 18.64 11.44 15.33
CA SER A 41 19.41 10.84 14.23
C SER A 41 18.73 11.11 12.89
N ALA A 42 19.43 11.84 12.01
CA ALA A 42 18.93 12.15 10.67
C ALA A 42 19.23 11.07 9.61
N VAL A 43 20.23 10.22 9.85
CA VAL A 43 20.74 9.26 8.84
C VAL A 43 20.36 7.82 9.17
N THR A 44 20.52 7.41 10.44
CA THR A 44 20.32 6.01 10.82
C THR A 44 18.88 5.67 11.19
N VAL A 45 18.03 6.68 11.35
CA VAL A 45 16.61 6.55 11.70
C VAL A 45 15.76 7.04 10.51
N PRO A 46 14.72 6.29 10.11
CA PRO A 46 13.84 6.69 9.02
C PRO A 46 13.12 8.02 9.25
N LYS A 47 12.79 8.72 8.15
CA LYS A 47 12.11 10.03 8.19
C LYS A 47 10.79 10.02 8.96
N HIS A 48 10.07 8.91 9.00
CA HIS A 48 8.80 8.81 9.74
C HIS A 48 8.98 8.73 11.26
N LEU A 49 10.19 8.46 11.75
CA LEU A 49 10.56 8.42 13.18
C LEU A 49 11.47 9.59 13.59
N ALA A 50 12.23 10.17 12.65
CA ALA A 50 13.09 11.31 12.91
C ALA A 50 12.27 12.51 13.45
N GLY A 51 12.75 13.12 14.53
CA GLY A 51 12.06 14.19 15.24
C GLY A 51 10.84 13.76 16.06
N LYS A 52 10.57 12.45 16.20
CA LYS A 52 9.42 11.91 16.94
C LYS A 52 9.86 10.99 18.09
N PRO A 53 10.26 11.56 19.25
CA PRO A 53 10.73 10.78 20.40
C PRO A 53 9.74 9.72 20.90
N ALA A 54 8.44 10.00 20.88
CA ALA A 54 7.41 9.05 21.31
C ALA A 54 7.35 7.80 20.41
N ASP A 55 7.42 7.98 19.08
CA ASP A 55 7.45 6.86 18.13
C ASP A 55 8.77 6.08 18.27
N CYS A 56 9.91 6.77 18.43
CA CYS A 56 11.19 6.14 18.72
C CYS A 56 11.15 5.32 20.02
N MET A 57 10.49 5.81 21.07
CA MET A 57 10.33 5.10 22.33
C MET A 57 9.57 3.78 22.13
N ALA A 58 8.50 3.78 21.34
CA ALA A 58 7.77 2.56 21.00
C ALA A 58 8.69 1.55 20.29
N ILE A 59 9.53 2.00 19.35
CA ILE A 59 10.53 1.13 18.69
C ILE A 59 11.55 0.58 19.68
N VAL A 60 12.07 1.41 20.59
CA VAL A 60 13.04 1.00 21.60
C VAL A 60 12.46 -0.09 22.48
N MET A 61 11.24 0.13 22.99
CA MET A 61 10.55 -0.86 23.82
C MET A 61 10.30 -2.16 23.06
N GLN A 62 9.85 -2.08 21.81
CA GLN A 62 9.63 -3.26 20.96
C GLN A 62 10.93 -4.02 20.67
N ALA A 63 12.01 -3.30 20.37
CA ALA A 63 13.31 -3.89 20.12
C ALA A 63 13.87 -4.58 21.37
N MET A 64 13.69 -3.98 22.54
CA MET A 64 14.05 -4.61 23.82
C MET A 64 13.25 -5.88 24.09
N GLN A 65 11.95 -5.90 23.76
CA GLN A 65 11.12 -7.11 23.90
C GLN A 65 11.64 -8.26 23.04
N TRP A 66 12.18 -7.95 21.85
CA TRP A 66 12.81 -8.94 20.97
C TRP A 66 14.29 -9.18 21.26
N GLY A 67 14.90 -8.44 22.18
CA GLY A 67 16.35 -8.48 22.42
C GLY A 67 17.18 -8.01 21.22
N MET A 68 16.64 -7.12 20.39
CA MET A 68 17.28 -6.61 19.17
C MET A 68 17.75 -5.16 19.32
N ASN A 69 18.64 -4.73 18.44
CA ASN A 69 19.12 -3.35 18.39
C ASN A 69 18.00 -2.40 17.90
N PRO A 70 17.62 -1.35 18.67
CA PRO A 70 16.57 -0.41 18.30
C PRO A 70 16.76 0.28 16.94
N TYR A 71 17.99 0.65 16.58
CA TYR A 71 18.26 1.28 15.27
C TYR A 71 18.05 0.30 14.13
N ALA A 72 18.45 -0.97 14.29
CA ALA A 72 18.23 -2.00 13.27
C ALA A 72 16.74 -2.29 13.09
N VAL A 73 15.98 -2.32 14.19
CA VAL A 73 14.51 -2.48 14.15
C VAL A 73 13.87 -1.29 13.44
N ALA A 74 14.24 -0.06 13.81
CA ALA A 74 13.72 1.16 13.17
C ALA A 74 13.93 1.17 11.67
N GLN A 75 15.12 0.80 11.19
CA GLN A 75 15.45 0.76 9.75
C GLN A 75 14.58 -0.23 8.95
N LYS A 76 13.92 -1.17 9.63
CA LYS A 76 13.02 -2.15 9.04
C LYS A 76 11.55 -1.81 9.26
N THR A 77 11.26 -0.57 9.62
CA THR A 77 9.90 -0.03 9.69
C THR A 77 9.57 0.86 8.51
N HIS A 78 8.29 0.98 8.21
CA HIS A 78 7.76 1.86 7.18
C HIS A 78 6.37 2.33 7.61
N LEU A 79 5.90 3.44 7.03
CA LEU A 79 4.60 4.02 7.33
C LEU A 79 3.63 3.75 6.17
N VAL A 80 2.51 3.06 6.43
CA VAL A 80 1.41 2.88 5.47
C VAL A 80 0.14 3.44 6.08
N ASN A 81 -0.49 4.43 5.43
CA ASN A 81 -1.75 5.02 5.89
C ASN A 81 -1.75 5.47 7.38
N GLY A 82 -0.61 5.98 7.87
CA GLY A 82 -0.47 6.46 9.25
C GLY A 82 -0.20 5.36 10.29
N VAL A 83 -0.20 4.10 9.89
CA VAL A 83 0.15 2.97 10.77
C VAL A 83 1.57 2.51 10.47
N LEU A 84 2.31 2.23 11.54
CA LEU A 84 3.66 1.71 11.47
C LEU A 84 3.63 0.22 11.12
N GLY A 85 4.23 -0.14 10.00
CA GLY A 85 4.45 -1.52 9.61
C GLY A 85 5.90 -1.94 9.74
N TYR A 86 6.13 -3.25 9.84
CA TYR A 86 7.45 -3.86 9.94
C TYR A 86 7.70 -4.79 8.75
N GLU A 87 8.92 -4.74 8.21
CA GLU A 87 9.30 -5.56 7.05
C GLU A 87 9.36 -7.05 7.41
N ALA A 88 9.02 -7.90 6.45
CA ALA A 88 9.09 -9.36 6.61
C ALA A 88 10.50 -9.87 6.98
N GLN A 89 11.56 -9.17 6.56
CA GLN A 89 12.93 -9.50 6.93
C GLN A 89 13.14 -9.41 8.46
N LEU A 90 12.55 -8.40 9.09
CA LEU A 90 12.62 -8.26 10.53
C LEU A 90 11.77 -9.33 11.21
N VAL A 91 10.57 -9.63 10.71
CA VAL A 91 9.76 -10.74 11.22
C VAL A 91 10.53 -12.06 11.19
N ASN A 92 11.19 -12.36 10.06
CA ASN A 92 12.04 -13.54 9.92
C ASN A 92 13.16 -13.57 10.98
N ALA A 93 13.86 -12.44 11.15
CA ALA A 93 14.94 -12.32 12.12
C ALA A 93 14.42 -12.53 13.55
N VAL A 94 13.30 -11.89 13.91
CA VAL A 94 12.66 -12.00 15.21
C VAL A 94 12.29 -13.46 15.53
N ILE A 95 11.62 -14.17 14.61
CA ILE A 95 11.26 -15.57 14.83
C ILE A 95 12.53 -16.44 14.92
N SER A 96 13.50 -16.25 14.02
CA SER A 96 14.72 -17.07 13.98
C SER A 96 15.65 -16.83 15.17
N SER A 97 15.62 -15.65 15.79
CA SER A 97 16.36 -15.37 17.04
C SER A 97 15.56 -15.73 18.28
N SER A 98 14.26 -16.00 18.13
CA SER A 98 13.40 -16.40 19.23
C SER A 98 13.63 -17.87 19.59
N SER A 99 12.97 -18.25 20.68
CA SER A 99 12.97 -19.63 21.14
C SER A 99 11.87 -20.48 20.45
N ALA A 100 10.98 -19.87 19.64
CA ALA A 100 9.80 -20.54 19.10
C ALA A 100 10.10 -21.60 18.01
N ILE A 101 11.22 -21.45 17.30
CA ILE A 101 11.65 -22.40 16.26
C ILE A 101 13.08 -22.87 16.50
N VAL A 102 13.44 -23.98 15.86
CA VAL A 102 14.81 -24.52 15.80
C VAL A 102 15.40 -24.23 14.43
N GLY A 103 16.51 -23.49 14.40
CA GLY A 103 17.24 -23.20 13.17
C GLY A 103 16.67 -22.03 12.38
N ARG A 104 16.33 -22.25 11.11
CA ARG A 104 15.89 -21.21 10.16
C ARG A 104 14.69 -21.71 9.38
N PHE A 105 13.99 -20.79 8.73
CA PHE A 105 12.93 -21.12 7.78
C PHE A 105 13.45 -21.94 6.60
N HIS A 106 12.68 -22.95 6.23
CA HIS A 106 12.80 -23.76 5.04
C HIS A 106 11.81 -23.27 3.99
N TYR A 107 12.20 -23.39 2.72
CA TYR A 107 11.43 -22.88 1.58
C TYR A 107 11.32 -23.97 0.53
N GLU A 108 10.11 -24.20 0.06
CA GLU A 108 9.86 -25.04 -1.11
C GLU A 108 9.11 -24.23 -2.16
N TYR A 109 9.68 -24.19 -3.36
CA TYR A 109 9.12 -23.51 -4.50
C TYR A 109 8.57 -24.53 -5.48
N GLY A 110 7.34 -24.32 -5.95
CA GLY A 110 6.74 -25.12 -7.00
C GLY A 110 6.34 -24.31 -8.22
N GLY A 111 6.11 -25.01 -9.33
CA GLY A 111 5.87 -24.41 -10.64
C GLY A 111 7.16 -24.09 -11.41
N ASP A 112 6.99 -23.60 -12.63
CA ASP A 112 8.07 -23.31 -13.57
C ASP A 112 8.55 -21.85 -13.47
N TRP A 113 9.46 -21.60 -12.52
CA TRP A 113 9.98 -20.25 -12.22
C TRP A 113 10.82 -19.66 -13.36
N GLU A 114 11.28 -20.46 -14.32
CA GLU A 114 12.03 -19.98 -15.50
C GLU A 114 11.15 -19.11 -16.41
N LYS A 115 9.83 -19.31 -16.38
CA LYS A 115 8.86 -18.49 -17.13
C LYS A 115 8.97 -16.99 -16.86
N ILE A 116 9.34 -16.63 -15.63
CA ILE A 116 9.39 -15.25 -15.16
C ILE A 116 10.82 -14.74 -14.93
N ALA A 117 11.82 -15.61 -15.03
CA ALA A 117 13.22 -15.25 -14.89
C ALA A 117 13.63 -14.21 -15.95
N GLY A 118 14.32 -13.15 -15.53
CA GLY A 118 14.79 -12.08 -16.43
C GLY A 118 13.72 -11.15 -17.02
N LYS A 119 12.44 -11.51 -16.96
CA LYS A 119 11.32 -10.68 -17.44
C LYS A 119 10.88 -9.70 -16.36
N LYS A 120 10.62 -8.43 -16.71
CA LYS A 120 10.13 -7.41 -15.75
C LYS A 120 8.62 -7.20 -15.82
N ASP A 121 8.03 -7.30 -17.00
CA ASP A 121 6.62 -7.08 -17.26
C ASP A 121 6.00 -8.27 -18.02
N GLY A 122 4.68 -8.46 -17.91
CA GLY A 122 3.95 -9.51 -18.64
C GLY A 122 4.32 -10.94 -18.24
N ARG A 123 4.61 -11.18 -16.95
CA ARG A 123 4.99 -12.49 -16.42
C ARG A 123 3.81 -13.45 -16.42
N ASP A 124 4.04 -14.68 -16.89
CA ASP A 124 3.14 -15.80 -16.64
C ASP A 124 3.42 -16.35 -15.24
N GLU A 125 2.61 -15.95 -14.28
CA GLU A 125 2.75 -16.30 -12.87
C GLU A 125 1.88 -17.50 -12.47
N LEU A 126 1.13 -18.08 -13.42
CA LEU A 126 0.18 -19.13 -13.15
C LEU A 126 0.88 -20.42 -12.67
N GLY A 127 0.42 -20.95 -11.54
CA GLY A 127 0.95 -22.17 -10.94
C GLY A 127 2.29 -22.01 -10.20
N LEU A 128 2.87 -20.80 -10.15
CA LEU A 128 4.06 -20.52 -9.35
C LEU A 128 3.67 -20.33 -7.89
N PHE A 129 4.29 -21.08 -6.99
CA PHE A 129 4.03 -20.96 -5.57
C PHE A 129 5.27 -21.15 -4.71
N VAL A 130 5.14 -20.72 -3.46
CA VAL A 130 6.08 -21.04 -2.39
C VAL A 130 5.31 -21.55 -1.18
N ARG A 131 5.88 -22.51 -0.46
CA ARG A 131 5.53 -22.80 0.93
C ARG A 131 6.74 -22.63 1.83
N VAL A 132 6.49 -22.11 3.02
CA VAL A 132 7.51 -21.87 4.04
C VAL A 132 7.19 -22.71 5.25
N GLY A 133 8.22 -23.26 5.88
CA GLY A 133 8.07 -24.02 7.12
C GLY A 133 9.26 -23.82 8.04
N ALA A 134 9.08 -24.13 9.32
CA ALA A 134 10.14 -24.21 10.30
C ALA A 134 9.86 -25.35 11.28
N VAL A 135 10.90 -25.84 11.95
CA VAL A 135 10.75 -26.82 13.03
C VAL A 135 10.37 -26.06 14.29
N LEU A 136 9.16 -26.28 14.82
CA LEU A 136 8.72 -25.64 16.06
C LEU A 136 9.48 -26.19 17.26
N ARG A 137 9.57 -25.39 18.33
CA ARG A 137 10.21 -25.82 19.58
C ARG A 137 9.56 -27.11 20.10
N GLY A 138 10.37 -28.14 20.25
CA GLY A 138 9.93 -29.44 20.77
C GLY A 138 9.46 -30.42 19.69
N GLU A 139 9.39 -29.97 18.44
CA GLU A 139 9.12 -30.83 17.28
C GLU A 139 10.42 -31.23 16.60
N THR A 140 10.37 -32.30 15.79
CA THR A 140 11.50 -32.77 14.96
C THR A 140 11.27 -32.52 13.48
N ASP A 141 10.01 -32.52 13.05
CA ASP A 141 9.63 -32.36 11.65
C ASP A 141 9.36 -30.89 11.32
N ILE A 142 9.43 -30.56 10.04
CA ILE A 142 9.14 -29.21 9.56
C ILE A 142 7.62 -29.02 9.55
N THR A 143 7.14 -28.04 10.30
CA THR A 143 5.75 -27.58 10.23
C THR A 143 5.62 -26.62 9.05
N TRP A 144 5.06 -27.14 7.95
CA TRP A 144 4.84 -26.38 6.71
C TRP A 144 3.60 -25.49 6.79
N GLY A 145 3.70 -24.29 6.23
CA GLY A 145 2.55 -23.45 5.91
C GLY A 145 1.89 -23.87 4.60
N GLU A 146 0.82 -23.16 4.25
CA GLU A 146 0.11 -23.36 3.01
C GLU A 146 0.92 -22.92 1.78
N ASN A 147 0.57 -23.48 0.62
CA ASN A 147 1.11 -23.03 -0.66
C ASN A 147 0.54 -21.65 -0.97
N ILE A 148 1.40 -20.64 -1.10
CA ILE A 148 1.00 -19.31 -1.55
C ILE A 148 1.33 -19.19 -3.03
N TYR A 149 0.29 -19.03 -3.84
CA TYR A 149 0.41 -18.86 -5.29
C TYR A 149 0.66 -17.40 -5.64
N LEU A 150 1.63 -17.15 -6.52
CA LEU A 150 2.02 -15.80 -6.93
C LEU A 150 0.87 -15.07 -7.65
N ALA A 151 0.14 -15.79 -8.51
CA ALA A 151 -0.96 -15.25 -9.29
C ALA A 151 -2.14 -14.74 -8.44
N ASP A 152 -2.35 -15.31 -7.24
CA ASP A 152 -3.47 -14.96 -6.37
C ASP A 152 -3.21 -13.68 -5.55
N ILE A 153 -1.97 -13.17 -5.58
CA ILE A 153 -1.57 -11.99 -4.80
C ILE A 153 -1.96 -10.72 -5.55
N THR A 154 -3.07 -10.13 -5.13
CA THR A 154 -3.63 -8.90 -5.70
C THR A 154 -2.91 -7.64 -5.23
N THR A 155 -2.55 -7.56 -3.96
CA THR A 155 -1.94 -6.36 -3.37
C THR A 155 -0.41 -6.43 -3.46
N ARG A 156 0.20 -5.53 -4.24
CA ARG A 156 1.64 -5.55 -4.56
C ARG A 156 2.35 -4.23 -4.24
N ASN A 157 2.32 -3.86 -2.96
CA ASN A 157 2.82 -2.57 -2.46
C ASN A 157 4.35 -2.47 -2.30
N SER A 158 5.11 -3.38 -2.91
CA SER A 158 6.58 -3.43 -2.85
C SER A 158 7.19 -3.49 -4.26
N PRO A 159 8.24 -2.70 -4.57
CA PRO A 159 8.95 -2.81 -5.85
C PRO A 159 9.58 -4.19 -6.05
N LEU A 160 9.80 -4.95 -4.97
CA LEU A 160 10.33 -6.32 -5.05
C LEU A 160 9.41 -7.28 -5.80
N TRP A 161 8.10 -7.01 -5.88
CA TRP A 161 7.21 -7.81 -6.73
C TRP A 161 7.64 -7.76 -8.20
N LYS A 162 8.22 -6.64 -8.65
CA LYS A 162 8.76 -6.49 -9.99
C LYS A 162 10.22 -6.94 -10.07
N THR A 163 11.08 -6.54 -9.13
CA THR A 163 12.53 -6.80 -9.27
C THR A 163 12.95 -8.19 -8.79
N ALA A 164 12.30 -8.75 -7.77
CA ALA A 164 12.66 -10.01 -7.13
C ALA A 164 11.40 -10.77 -6.63
N PRO A 165 10.50 -11.20 -7.54
CA PRO A 165 9.21 -11.78 -7.18
C PRO A 165 9.34 -13.02 -6.29
N LYS A 166 10.32 -13.88 -6.57
CA LYS A 166 10.59 -15.11 -5.82
C LYS A 166 10.96 -14.82 -4.36
N GLN A 167 11.74 -13.77 -4.13
CA GLN A 167 12.10 -13.32 -2.79
C GLN A 167 10.90 -12.67 -2.07
N GLN A 168 10.14 -11.85 -2.80
CA GLN A 168 9.02 -11.11 -2.21
C GLN A 168 7.87 -12.03 -1.78
N ILE A 169 7.55 -13.07 -2.56
CA ILE A 169 6.53 -14.05 -2.15
C ILE A 169 6.98 -14.87 -0.94
N ALA A 170 8.27 -15.19 -0.85
CA ALA A 170 8.83 -15.90 0.30
C ALA A 170 8.72 -15.07 1.59
N TYR A 171 8.92 -13.75 1.49
CA TYR A 171 8.67 -12.82 2.57
C TYR A 171 7.20 -12.78 3.01
N LEU A 172 6.27 -12.83 2.06
CA LEU A 172 4.85 -12.93 2.40
C LEU A 172 4.55 -14.23 3.15
N ALA A 173 5.06 -15.36 2.65
CA ALA A 173 4.88 -16.67 3.24
C ALA A 173 5.44 -16.77 4.67
N VAL A 174 6.61 -16.20 4.94
CA VAL A 174 7.17 -16.14 6.30
C VAL A 174 6.22 -15.41 7.25
N LYS A 175 5.61 -14.30 6.82
CA LYS A 175 4.69 -13.55 7.68
C LYS A 175 3.42 -14.33 7.97
N TYR A 176 2.80 -14.94 6.95
CA TYR A 176 1.60 -15.76 7.14
C TYR A 176 1.87 -16.97 8.04
N TRP A 177 3.02 -17.63 7.86
CA TRP A 177 3.44 -18.71 8.74
C TRP A 177 3.64 -18.21 10.18
N ALA A 178 4.35 -17.10 10.38
CA ALA A 178 4.60 -16.54 11.71
C ALA A 178 3.31 -16.13 12.42
N ARG A 179 2.32 -15.61 11.69
CA ARG A 179 0.98 -15.29 12.21
C ARG A 179 0.25 -16.51 12.74
N LEU A 180 0.37 -17.63 12.04
CA LEU A 180 -0.34 -18.84 12.38
C LEU A 180 0.31 -19.59 13.55
N TYR A 181 1.65 -19.69 13.53
CA TYR A 181 2.37 -20.59 14.44
C TYR A 181 3.20 -19.92 15.53
N CYS A 182 3.58 -18.65 15.37
CA CYS A 182 4.32 -17.88 16.38
C CYS A 182 3.72 -16.48 16.65
N PRO A 183 2.38 -16.33 16.79
CA PRO A 183 1.75 -15.02 16.99
C PRO A 183 2.25 -14.31 18.26
N GLU A 184 2.62 -15.06 19.29
CA GLU A 184 3.14 -14.58 20.58
C GLU A 184 4.54 -13.98 20.50
N VAL A 185 5.30 -14.27 19.44
CA VAL A 185 6.63 -13.68 19.24
C VAL A 185 6.50 -12.31 18.56
N ILE A 186 5.53 -12.16 17.66
CA ILE A 186 5.30 -10.94 16.87
C ILE A 186 4.28 -9.98 17.51
N LEU A 187 3.40 -10.44 18.40
CA LEU A 187 2.50 -9.65 19.26
C LEU A 187 1.92 -8.37 18.61
N GLY A 188 1.08 -8.55 17.58
CA GLY A 188 0.32 -7.44 16.99
C GLY A 188 1.12 -6.50 16.09
N VAL A 189 2.38 -6.81 15.78
CA VAL A 189 3.17 -6.08 14.78
C VAL A 189 2.63 -6.34 13.39
N TYR A 190 2.10 -5.32 12.71
CA TYR A 190 1.59 -5.43 11.33
C TYR A 190 2.69 -5.25 10.29
N SER A 191 2.55 -5.91 9.15
CA SER A 191 3.38 -5.69 7.97
C SER A 191 2.67 -4.75 6.98
N PRO A 192 3.38 -4.14 6.00
CA PRO A 192 2.82 -3.06 5.18
C PRO A 192 1.52 -3.45 4.49
N ASP A 193 1.45 -4.69 4.05
CA ASP A 193 0.34 -5.28 3.30
C ASP A 193 -0.80 -5.79 4.18
N GLU A 194 -0.64 -5.85 5.51
CA GLU A 194 -1.70 -6.22 6.46
C GLU A 194 -2.44 -5.00 7.03
N VAL A 195 -1.90 -3.80 6.81
CA VAL A 195 -2.40 -2.54 7.38
C VAL A 195 -3.54 -1.91 6.58
N GLU A 196 -3.79 -2.37 5.34
CA GLU A 196 -4.95 -1.91 4.57
C GLU A 196 -6.24 -2.53 5.13
N LEU A 197 -7.12 -1.67 5.65
CA LEU A 197 -8.54 -1.99 5.83
C LEU A 197 -9.10 -2.38 4.46
N ARG A 198 -9.57 -3.63 4.33
CA ARG A 198 -10.51 -3.98 3.25
C ARG A 198 -11.64 -2.99 3.34
N THR A 199 -11.83 -2.14 2.33
CA THR A 199 -13.05 -1.34 2.23
C THR A 199 -14.21 -2.34 2.16
N GLU A 200 -15.04 -2.36 3.20
CA GLU A 200 -16.29 -3.11 3.15
C GLU A 200 -17.04 -2.67 1.91
N LYS A 201 -17.28 -3.61 1.01
CA LYS A 201 -18.05 -3.35 -0.19
C LYS A 201 -19.50 -3.19 0.27
N GLU A 202 -20.02 -1.97 0.30
CA GLU A 202 -21.45 -1.75 0.55
C GLU A 202 -22.24 -2.53 -0.50
N ILE A 203 -22.94 -3.57 -0.04
CA ILE A 203 -23.73 -4.45 -0.91
C ILE A 203 -25.14 -3.88 -1.15
N ASN A 204 -25.48 -2.76 -0.50
CA ASN A 204 -26.77 -2.10 -0.67
C ASN A 204 -26.70 -0.63 -0.18
N PRO A 205 -26.59 0.37 -1.08
CA PRO A 205 -26.68 1.77 -0.66
C PRO A 205 -28.13 2.08 -0.25
N ALA A 206 -28.34 2.54 0.98
CA ALA A 206 -29.63 3.08 1.41
C ALA A 206 -29.89 4.41 0.65
N PRO A 207 -31.15 4.70 0.23
CA PRO A 207 -31.45 5.92 -0.50
C PRO A 207 -31.15 7.15 0.35
N ALA A 208 -30.31 8.03 -0.18
CA ALA A 208 -29.88 9.26 0.49
C ALA A 208 -31.09 10.12 0.89
N GLN A 209 -31.32 10.24 2.20
CA GLN A 209 -32.30 11.15 2.77
C GLN A 209 -31.74 12.57 2.67
N ARG A 210 -32.35 13.40 1.82
CA ARG A 210 -32.05 14.84 1.73
C ARG A 210 -32.36 15.49 3.08
N VAL A 211 -31.34 16.00 3.76
CA VAL A 211 -31.51 16.85 4.94
C VAL A 211 -31.25 18.30 4.52
N SER A 212 -32.25 19.15 4.75
CA SER A 212 -32.24 20.60 4.51
C SER A 212 -31.50 21.37 5.61
N LEU A 213 -30.75 22.38 5.19
CA LEU A 213 -29.85 23.26 5.98
C LEU A 213 -30.55 24.34 6.83
N ALA A 214 -31.56 24.00 7.62
CA ALA A 214 -32.15 24.95 8.57
C ALA A 214 -32.42 24.27 9.90
N ASP A 215 -31.47 24.40 10.83
CA ASP A 215 -31.68 24.54 12.29
C ASP A 215 -30.49 24.00 13.08
N ILE A 216 -29.42 24.78 13.27
CA ILE A 216 -28.65 24.76 14.54
C ILE A 216 -28.10 26.18 14.80
N LYS A 217 -28.62 26.84 15.85
CA LYS A 217 -28.07 28.05 16.46
C LYS A 217 -27.84 27.79 17.96
N GLY A 218 -26.64 28.16 18.44
CA GLY A 218 -26.24 28.29 19.87
C GLY A 218 -25.63 27.02 20.48
N ASP A 219 -24.59 27.04 21.31
CA ASP A 219 -23.76 28.11 21.86
C ASP A 219 -22.50 27.47 22.51
N THR A 220 -21.40 28.23 22.58
CA THR A 220 -20.18 28.14 23.42
C THR A 220 -19.53 26.79 23.82
N VAL A 221 -18.31 26.52 23.31
CA VAL A 221 -17.13 26.09 24.10
C VAL A 221 -15.84 26.59 23.42
N THR A 222 -15.04 27.34 24.16
CA THR A 222 -13.73 27.85 23.77
C THR A 222 -12.64 26.80 24.07
N ALA A 223 -12.21 26.03 23.05
CA ALA A 223 -10.87 25.45 22.92
C ALA A 223 -10.74 24.79 21.53
N THR A 224 -9.58 24.93 20.88
CA THR A 224 -9.15 24.31 19.60
C THR A 224 -9.77 24.80 18.27
N HIS A 225 -9.65 26.10 17.92
CA HIS A 225 -10.07 26.57 16.58
C HIS A 225 -9.03 26.42 15.45
N SER A 226 -7.73 26.22 15.73
CA SER A 226 -6.73 26.29 14.65
C SER A 226 -6.64 25.04 13.76
N ALA A 227 -7.05 23.85 14.22
CA ALA A 227 -6.91 22.61 13.45
C ALA A 227 -8.15 22.27 12.62
N GLN A 228 -9.35 22.67 13.07
CA GLN A 228 -10.61 22.41 12.38
C GLN A 228 -10.82 23.32 11.16
N GLU A 229 -10.40 24.59 11.21
CA GLU A 229 -10.43 25.47 10.03
C GLU A 229 -9.48 25.01 8.92
N SER A 230 -8.29 24.50 9.27
CA SER A 230 -7.35 23.97 8.27
C SER A 230 -7.85 22.69 7.62
N ALA A 231 -8.50 21.79 8.38
CA ALA A 231 -9.10 20.57 7.83
C ALA A 231 -10.29 20.89 6.90
N ALA A 232 -11.18 21.80 7.31
CA ALA A 232 -12.32 22.23 6.50
C ALA A 232 -11.91 22.87 5.17
N ASN A 233 -10.79 23.61 5.14
CA ASN A 233 -10.25 24.20 3.92
C ASN A 233 -9.63 23.16 2.96
N ILE A 234 -9.05 22.08 3.49
CA ILE A 234 -8.47 21.00 2.68
C ILE A 234 -9.58 20.15 2.04
N ASP A 235 -10.65 19.87 2.79
CA ASP A 235 -11.79 19.11 2.26
C ASP A 235 -12.51 19.89 1.15
N ALA A 236 -12.72 21.21 1.34
CA ALA A 236 -13.29 22.07 0.31
C ALA A 236 -12.43 22.14 -0.97
N LEU A 237 -11.10 22.22 -0.82
CA LEU A 237 -10.17 22.16 -1.94
C LEU A 237 -10.24 20.82 -2.68
N ALA A 238 -10.39 19.71 -1.95
CA ALA A 238 -10.53 18.39 -2.55
C ALA A 238 -11.85 18.25 -3.33
N ASP A 239 -12.95 18.78 -2.81
CA ASP A 239 -14.24 18.81 -3.49
C ASP A 239 -14.18 19.64 -4.78
N GLU A 240 -13.51 20.79 -4.77
CA GLU A 240 -13.28 21.58 -5.98
C GLU A 240 -12.53 20.79 -7.06
N PHE A 241 -11.49 20.04 -6.67
CA PHE A 241 -10.79 19.15 -7.60
C PHE A 241 -11.68 18.02 -8.11
N ARG A 242 -12.53 17.41 -7.28
CA ARG A 242 -13.48 16.37 -7.73
C ARG A 242 -14.42 16.91 -8.81
N ASP A 243 -14.99 18.09 -8.59
CA ASP A 243 -15.87 18.76 -9.53
C ASP A 243 -15.18 19.07 -10.85
N ARG A 244 -13.96 19.61 -10.79
CA ARG A 244 -13.18 19.96 -11.98
C ARG A 244 -12.75 18.74 -12.77
N ILE A 245 -12.43 17.63 -12.09
CA ILE A 245 -12.18 16.34 -12.76
C ILE A 245 -13.45 15.89 -13.50
N GLU A 246 -14.61 15.95 -12.86
CA GLU A 246 -15.85 15.47 -13.47
C GLU A 246 -16.27 16.30 -14.69
N LYS A 247 -16.06 17.62 -14.64
CA LYS A 247 -16.43 18.58 -15.70
C LYS A 247 -15.42 18.68 -16.84
N ALA A 248 -14.22 18.10 -16.74
CA ALA A 248 -13.22 18.19 -17.80
C ALA A 248 -13.67 17.42 -19.05
N GLU A 249 -13.91 18.12 -20.17
CA GLU A 249 -14.37 17.53 -21.43
C GLU A 249 -13.27 17.52 -22.50
N THR A 250 -12.23 18.33 -22.31
CA THR A 250 -11.08 18.40 -23.20
C THR A 250 -9.83 17.76 -22.60
N LEU A 251 -8.90 17.36 -23.48
CA LEU A 251 -7.63 16.77 -23.03
C LEU A 251 -6.77 17.78 -22.27
N ASP A 252 -6.86 19.07 -22.65
CA ASP A 252 -6.14 20.17 -22.02
C ASP A 252 -6.68 20.44 -20.61
N GLU A 253 -8.00 20.47 -20.43
CA GLU A 253 -8.63 20.60 -19.11
C GLU A 253 -8.26 19.44 -18.18
N ALA A 254 -8.38 18.19 -18.67
CA ALA A 254 -8.05 17.01 -17.87
C ALA A 254 -6.56 16.99 -17.48
N THR A 255 -5.68 17.48 -18.36
CA THR A 255 -4.24 17.62 -18.08
C THR A 255 -3.96 18.74 -17.08
N SER A 256 -4.61 19.90 -17.23
CA SER A 256 -4.47 21.03 -16.30
C SER A 256 -4.86 20.64 -14.89
N VAL A 257 -6.04 20.03 -14.72
CA VAL A 257 -6.52 19.56 -13.42
C VAL A 257 -5.57 18.54 -12.80
N GLY A 258 -5.03 17.61 -13.60
CA GLY A 258 -4.03 16.64 -13.14
C GLY A 258 -2.72 17.29 -12.66
N ASN A 259 -2.25 18.34 -13.33
CA ASN A 259 -1.05 19.09 -12.95
C ASN A 259 -1.28 19.88 -11.66
N GLU A 260 -2.42 20.56 -11.53
CA GLU A 260 -2.76 21.35 -10.35
C GLU A 260 -2.93 20.48 -9.09
N ILE A 261 -3.43 19.24 -9.24
CA ILE A 261 -3.47 18.24 -8.17
C ILE A 261 -2.05 17.82 -7.76
N ASN A 262 -1.11 17.69 -8.71
CA ASN A 262 0.30 17.40 -8.41
C ASN A 262 0.97 18.55 -7.66
N ASP A 263 0.70 19.79 -8.04
CA ASP A 263 1.25 20.96 -7.37
C ASP A 263 0.66 21.13 -5.95
N SER A 264 -0.60 20.75 -5.77
CA SER A 264 -1.31 20.81 -4.48
C SER A 264 -1.02 19.60 -3.55
N LYS A 265 -0.10 18.70 -3.93
CA LYS A 265 0.21 17.48 -3.18
C LYS A 265 0.56 17.73 -1.71
N ALA A 266 1.30 18.79 -1.42
CA ALA A 266 1.71 19.11 -0.05
C ALA A 266 0.51 19.55 0.82
N ALA A 267 -0.48 20.22 0.23
CA ALA A 267 -1.66 20.72 0.94
C ALA A 267 -2.75 19.65 1.10
N LEU A 268 -2.95 18.79 0.09
CA LEU A 268 -3.98 17.74 0.08
C LEU A 268 -3.65 16.57 1.03
N GLY A 269 -2.37 16.37 1.35
CA GLY A 269 -1.92 15.16 2.03
C GLY A 269 -2.03 13.90 1.14
N THR A 270 -1.43 12.80 1.59
CA THR A 270 -1.23 11.61 0.74
C THR A 270 -2.54 10.95 0.29
N THR A 271 -3.56 10.92 1.16
CA THR A 271 -4.83 10.23 0.89
C THR A 271 -5.64 10.93 -0.20
N LEU A 272 -5.97 12.22 0.00
CA LEU A 272 -6.74 12.99 -0.98
C LEU A 272 -5.97 13.17 -2.28
N PHE A 273 -4.65 13.39 -2.22
CA PHE A 273 -3.81 13.44 -3.40
C PHE A 273 -3.90 12.16 -4.25
N THR A 274 -3.82 11.00 -3.61
CA THR A 274 -3.87 9.71 -4.32
C THR A 274 -5.25 9.45 -4.92
N GLU A 275 -6.33 9.75 -4.18
CA GLU A 275 -7.70 9.68 -4.68
C GLU A 275 -7.89 10.56 -5.92
N LEU A 276 -7.58 11.86 -5.79
CA LEU A 276 -7.77 12.87 -6.83
C LEU A 276 -6.90 12.57 -8.06
N LYS A 277 -5.65 12.14 -7.87
CA LYS A 277 -4.77 11.73 -8.96
C LYS A 277 -5.31 10.53 -9.73
N ASN A 278 -5.84 9.53 -9.02
CA ASN A 278 -6.44 8.35 -9.67
C ASN A 278 -7.73 8.71 -10.42
N LYS A 279 -8.53 9.65 -9.90
CA LYS A 279 -9.73 10.17 -10.58
C LYS A 279 -9.35 10.98 -11.81
N ALA A 280 -8.39 11.90 -11.71
CA ALA A 280 -7.90 12.71 -12.82
C ALA A 280 -7.31 11.84 -13.94
N THR A 281 -6.53 10.81 -13.59
CA THR A 281 -5.97 9.87 -14.57
C THR A 281 -7.07 9.11 -15.31
N ARG A 282 -8.09 8.63 -14.58
CA ARG A 282 -9.25 7.95 -15.19
C ARG A 282 -10.02 8.89 -16.12
N ARG A 283 -10.26 10.14 -15.70
CA ARG A 283 -10.94 11.13 -16.55
C ARG A 283 -10.13 11.44 -17.81
N TYR A 284 -8.82 11.64 -17.69
CA TYR A 284 -7.95 11.89 -18.84
C TYR A 284 -8.07 10.78 -19.89
N HIS A 285 -8.02 9.50 -19.47
CA HIS A 285 -8.18 8.38 -20.38
C HIS A 285 -9.59 8.32 -20.98
N LEU A 286 -10.63 8.57 -20.19
CA LEU A 286 -12.01 8.64 -20.68
C LEU A 286 -12.15 9.70 -21.78
N VAL A 287 -11.72 10.94 -21.53
CA VAL A 287 -11.79 12.05 -22.49
C VAL A 287 -10.96 11.75 -23.74
N LYS A 288 -9.75 11.21 -23.57
CA LYS A 288 -8.87 10.83 -24.70
C LYS A 288 -9.55 9.82 -25.62
N HIS A 289 -10.11 8.76 -25.06
CA HIS A 289 -10.73 7.70 -25.84
C HIS A 289 -12.08 8.10 -26.41
N HIS A 290 -12.87 8.88 -25.67
CA HIS A 290 -14.10 9.50 -26.17
C HIS A 290 -13.82 10.35 -27.41
N ASN A 291 -12.89 11.30 -27.31
CA ASN A 291 -12.58 12.22 -28.41
C ASN A 291 -11.97 11.50 -29.61
N ALA A 292 -11.20 10.42 -29.39
CA ALA A 292 -10.66 9.61 -30.47
C ALA A 292 -11.75 8.83 -31.23
N VAL A 293 -12.73 8.25 -30.52
CA VAL A 293 -13.88 7.58 -31.15
C VAL A 293 -14.76 8.58 -31.88
N ASP A 294 -15.10 9.69 -31.21
CA ASP A 294 -15.93 10.75 -31.77
C ASP A 294 -15.29 11.35 -33.03
N ALA A 295 -14.00 11.66 -33.00
CA ALA A 295 -13.27 12.14 -34.17
C ALA A 295 -13.23 11.11 -35.30
N ALA A 296 -13.06 9.82 -34.99
CA ALA A 296 -13.06 8.76 -35.99
C ALA A 296 -14.42 8.63 -36.69
N ILE A 297 -15.52 8.73 -35.94
CA ILE A 297 -16.89 8.70 -36.47
C ILE A 297 -17.18 9.96 -37.29
N ASN A 298 -16.85 11.14 -36.76
CA ASN A 298 -17.11 12.42 -37.44
C ASN A 298 -16.24 12.64 -38.69
N SER A 299 -15.13 11.91 -38.81
CA SER A 299 -14.23 11.97 -39.97
C SER A 299 -14.47 10.84 -40.98
N LEU A 300 -15.58 10.10 -40.86
CA LEU A 300 -15.93 9.07 -41.83
C LEU A 300 -16.28 9.72 -43.19
N PRO A 301 -15.69 9.24 -44.30
CA PRO A 301 -16.07 9.69 -45.65
C PRO A 301 -17.48 9.21 -46.00
N GLN A 302 -18.05 9.71 -47.11
CA GLN A 302 -19.39 9.29 -47.52
C GLN A 302 -19.42 7.80 -47.88
N PRO A 303 -20.54 7.10 -47.62
CA PRO A 303 -20.73 5.73 -48.06
C PRO A 303 -20.44 5.57 -49.57
N GLY A 304 -19.58 4.61 -49.92
CA GLY A 304 -19.17 4.33 -51.31
C GLY A 304 -17.94 5.10 -51.82
N GLU A 305 -17.38 6.04 -51.04
CA GLU A 305 -16.08 6.66 -51.38
C GLU A 305 -14.89 5.70 -51.18
N PRO A 306 -13.79 5.87 -51.93
CA PRO A 306 -12.60 5.04 -51.76
C PRO A 306 -12.06 5.08 -50.32
N GLY A 307 -11.96 3.91 -49.68
CA GLY A 307 -11.46 3.79 -48.30
C GLY A 307 -12.51 3.99 -47.21
N ALA A 308 -13.79 4.22 -47.54
CA ALA A 308 -14.87 4.39 -46.57
C ALA A 308 -15.07 3.16 -45.67
N THR A 309 -15.09 1.96 -46.26
CA THR A 309 -15.21 0.70 -45.52
C THR A 309 -14.02 0.46 -44.59
N GLU A 310 -12.80 0.83 -45.00
CA GLU A 310 -11.60 0.68 -44.18
C GLU A 310 -11.61 1.63 -42.97
N ARG A 311 -11.97 2.90 -43.19
CA ARG A 311 -12.13 3.92 -42.13
C ARG A 311 -13.24 3.54 -41.15
N PHE A 312 -14.33 2.96 -41.62
CA PHE A 312 -15.41 2.46 -40.78
C PHE A 312 -14.95 1.29 -39.89
N ALA A 313 -14.23 0.33 -40.46
CA ALA A 313 -13.65 -0.78 -39.70
C ALA A 313 -12.60 -0.31 -38.68
N GLU A 314 -11.87 0.77 -38.97
CA GLU A 314 -10.95 1.42 -38.03
C GLU A 314 -11.71 2.02 -36.84
N ALA A 315 -12.83 2.71 -37.08
CA ALA A 315 -13.68 3.25 -36.02
C ALA A 315 -14.26 2.14 -35.11
N GLU A 316 -14.70 1.01 -35.67
CA GLU A 316 -15.15 -0.16 -34.88
C GLU A 316 -14.03 -0.74 -34.00
N ARG A 317 -12.81 -0.86 -34.53
CA ARG A 317 -11.63 -1.33 -33.77
C ARG A 317 -11.23 -0.35 -32.67
N LEU A 318 -11.33 0.95 -32.95
CA LEU A 318 -11.00 2.00 -31.99
C LEU A 318 -12.00 1.98 -30.81
N LEU A 319 -13.30 1.84 -31.09
CA LEU A 319 -14.32 1.66 -30.06
C LEU A 319 -14.07 0.39 -29.21
N ALA A 320 -13.76 -0.74 -29.85
CA ALA A 320 -13.46 -1.99 -29.14
C ALA A 320 -12.26 -1.86 -28.19
N THR A 321 -11.25 -1.09 -28.59
CA THR A 321 -10.06 -0.80 -27.77
C THR A 321 -10.38 0.19 -26.64
N ALA A 322 -11.25 1.17 -26.92
CA ALA A 322 -11.68 2.20 -25.98
C ALA A 322 -12.61 1.67 -24.87
N LYS A 323 -13.22 0.49 -25.04
CA LYS A 323 -14.17 -0.12 -24.09
C LYS A 323 -13.69 -0.15 -22.63
N ARG A 324 -12.39 -0.30 -22.38
CA ARG A 324 -11.82 -0.33 -21.01
C ARG A 324 -11.76 1.03 -20.32
N HIS A 325 -11.93 2.11 -21.08
CA HIS A 325 -11.76 3.49 -20.61
C HIS A 325 -13.04 4.33 -20.74
N LEU A 326 -14.01 3.88 -21.53
CA LEU A 326 -15.34 4.49 -21.63
C LEU A 326 -16.27 3.94 -20.53
N SER A 327 -17.28 4.72 -20.14
CA SER A 327 -18.40 4.18 -19.38
C SER A 327 -19.23 3.24 -20.25
N GLU A 328 -19.97 2.33 -19.62
CA GLU A 328 -20.87 1.40 -20.32
C GLU A 328 -21.88 2.15 -21.19
N GLU A 329 -22.50 3.21 -20.64
CA GLU A 329 -23.45 4.07 -21.35
C GLU A 329 -22.83 4.77 -22.58
N LEU A 330 -21.61 5.32 -22.47
CA LEU A 330 -20.94 5.97 -23.60
C LEU A 330 -20.51 4.96 -24.67
N HIS A 331 -20.00 3.80 -24.25
CA HIS A 331 -19.64 2.73 -25.17
C HIS A 331 -20.86 2.24 -25.95
N ASP A 332 -21.99 2.02 -25.26
CA ASP A 332 -23.22 1.56 -25.88
C ASP A 332 -23.79 2.59 -26.85
N LYS A 333 -23.74 3.88 -26.50
CA LYS A 333 -24.13 4.96 -27.42
C LYS A 333 -23.35 4.91 -28.73
N PHE A 334 -22.01 4.86 -28.66
CA PHE A 334 -21.18 4.75 -29.87
C PHE A 334 -21.39 3.42 -30.61
N SER A 335 -21.61 2.32 -29.89
CA SER A 335 -21.87 1.01 -30.49
C SER A 335 -23.18 1.00 -31.27
N ILE A 336 -24.23 1.64 -30.76
CA ILE A 336 -25.51 1.80 -31.45
C ILE A 336 -25.33 2.66 -32.68
N THR A 337 -24.66 3.82 -32.56
CA THR A 337 -24.38 4.70 -33.71
C THR A 337 -23.64 3.98 -34.83
N LEU A 338 -22.58 3.23 -34.51
CA LEU A 338 -21.88 2.44 -35.52
C LEU A 338 -22.75 1.31 -36.07
N ALA A 339 -23.54 0.62 -35.25
CA ALA A 339 -24.43 -0.44 -35.73
C ALA A 339 -25.49 0.08 -36.72
N ASP A 340 -26.04 1.26 -36.47
CA ASP A 340 -27.03 1.90 -37.35
C ASP A 340 -26.41 2.34 -38.69
N MET A 341 -25.16 2.83 -38.67
CA MET A 341 -24.43 3.24 -39.88
C MET A 341 -23.88 2.04 -40.69
N LYS A 342 -23.67 0.89 -40.04
CA LYS A 342 -23.01 -0.29 -40.64
C LYS A 342 -23.57 -0.75 -41.99
N PRO A 343 -24.90 -0.80 -42.22
CA PRO A 343 -25.46 -1.20 -43.50
C PRO A 343 -25.04 -0.32 -44.69
N GLU A 344 -24.69 0.95 -44.43
CA GLU A 344 -24.29 1.89 -45.49
C GLU A 344 -22.82 1.73 -45.90
N TYR A 345 -21.96 1.26 -44.99
CA TYR A 345 -20.51 1.18 -45.20
C TYR A 345 -19.98 -0.22 -45.56
N VAL A 346 -20.79 -1.27 -45.37
CA VAL A 346 -20.41 -2.69 -45.53
C VAL A 346 -21.23 -3.38 -46.65
N ALA A 347 -21.86 -2.61 -47.52
CA ALA A 347 -22.68 -3.10 -48.65
C ALA A 347 -21.85 -3.68 -49.81
#